data_AF-A0A0F9CCA0-F1
#
_entry.id   AF-A0A0F9CCA0-F1
#
_cell.length_a   1.000
_cell.length_b   1.000
_cell.length_c   1.000
_cell.angle_alpha   90.00
_cell.angle_beta   90.00
_cell.angle_gamma   90.00
#
_symmetry.space_group_name_H-M   'P 1'
#
loop_
_entity.id
_entity.type
_entity.pdbx_description
1 polymer ?
#
loop_
_entity_poly.entity_id
_entity_poly.type
_entity_poly.pdbx_seq_one_letter_code
_entity_poly.pdbx_strand_id
1 'polypeptide(L)' 'MSGTGHISAEPPKTCELCGVHEECRPYGPNGEDVCFSCGMKDEAAAKRGFMKYIFGSDEEG' A
#
# COMPACT_ATOMS: atom_id res chain seq x y z
N MET A 1 18.78 -15.26 16.22
CA MET A 1 19.11 -13.86 16.52
C MET A 1 17.98 -13.00 16.00
N SER A 2 16.89 -12.87 16.75
CA SER A 2 15.78 -11.97 16.36
C SER A 2 16.20 -10.56 16.72
N GLY A 3 16.78 -9.83 15.76
CA GLY A 3 17.13 -8.43 15.95
C GLY A 3 15.89 -7.62 16.33
N THR A 4 16.05 -6.62 17.21
CA THR A 4 15.00 -5.67 17.55
C THR A 4 14.51 -5.02 16.25
N GLY A 5 13.36 -5.47 15.74
CA GLY A 5 12.82 -4.98 14.48
C GLY A 5 12.61 -3.47 14.55
N HIS A 6 13.25 -2.72 13.65
CA HIS A 6 13.08 -1.28 13.57
C HIS A 6 11.90 -0.97 12.65
N ILE A 7 10.76 -0.62 13.24
CA ILE A 7 9.58 -0.14 12.52
C ILE A 7 9.74 1.38 12.42
N SER A 8 10.10 1.88 11.24
CA SER A 8 10.12 3.31 10.91
C SER A 8 8.96 3.64 9.99
N ALA A 9 8.41 4.85 10.13
CA ALA A 9 7.48 5.39 9.14
C ALA A 9 8.18 5.50 7.78
N GLU A 10 7.43 5.23 6.71
CA GLU A 10 7.91 5.48 5.36
C GLU A 10 7.86 6.99 5.04
N PRO A 11 8.73 7.49 4.15
CA PRO A 11 8.67 8.88 3.75
C PRO A 11 7.31 9.19 3.11
N PRO A 12 6.70 10.34 3.44
CA PRO A 12 5.41 10.72 2.86
C PRO A 12 5.53 10.91 1.34
N LYS A 13 4.48 10.53 0.63
CA LYS A 13 4.31 10.71 -0.81
C LYS A 13 2.99 11.42 -1.07
N THR A 14 2.82 11.91 -2.30
CA THR A 14 1.55 12.49 -2.73
C THR A 14 0.62 11.39 -3.22
N CYS A 15 -0.56 11.27 -2.62
CA CYS A 15 -1.57 10.30 -3.05
C CYS A 15 -2.04 10.61 -4.48
N GLU A 16 -2.03 9.61 -5.35
CA GLU A 16 -2.40 9.75 -6.77
C GLU A 16 -3.92 9.94 -6.98
N LEU A 17 -4.75 9.69 -5.96
CA LEU A 17 -6.21 9.83 -6.05
C LEU A 17 -6.74 11.16 -5.50
N CYS A 18 -6.14 11.71 -4.45
CA CYS A 18 -6.65 12.92 -3.81
C CYS A 18 -5.61 14.03 -3.62
N GLY A 19 -4.33 13.78 -3.92
CA GLY A 19 -3.27 14.79 -3.85
C GLY A 19 -2.77 15.13 -2.44
N VAL A 20 -3.24 14.43 -1.40
CA VAL A 20 -2.74 14.63 -0.02
C VAL A 20 -1.30 14.13 0.10
N HIS A 21 -0.49 14.82 0.89
CA HIS A 21 0.90 14.45 1.14
C HIS A 21 1.02 13.71 2.49
N GLU A 22 0.99 12.37 2.46
CA GLU A 22 1.03 11.50 3.64
C GLU A 22 1.69 10.15 3.31
N GLU A 23 1.75 9.21 4.26
CA GLU A 23 2.24 7.86 3.97
C GLU A 23 1.30 7.17 2.95
N CYS A 24 1.81 6.90 1.75
CA CYS A 24 1.06 6.24 0.69
C CYS A 24 1.62 4.84 0.44
N ARG A 25 0.73 3.92 0.07
CA ARG A 25 1.06 2.53 -0.27
C ARG A 25 0.56 2.20 -1.67
N PRO A 26 1.25 1.33 -2.42
CA PRO A 26 0.86 0.94 -3.78
C PRO A 26 -0.31 -0.06 -3.77
N TYR A 27 -1.39 0.31 -3.08
CA TYR A 27 -2.60 -0.50 -2.90
C TYR A 27 -3.78 0.06 -3.70
N GLY A 28 -3.54 1.02 -4.59
CA GLY A 28 -4.53 1.48 -5.54
C GLY A 28 -5.06 0.33 -6.40
N PRO A 29 -6.28 0.47 -6.98
CA PRO A 29 -6.90 -0.57 -7.81
C PRO A 29 -6.02 -1.10 -8.95
N ASN A 30 -5.10 -0.27 -9.46
CA ASN A 30 -4.14 -0.58 -10.52
C ASN A 30 -2.68 -0.51 -10.05
N GLY A 31 -2.44 -0.40 -8.73
CA GLY A 31 -1.11 -0.25 -8.14
C GLY A 31 -0.68 1.19 -7.87
N GLU A 32 -1.61 2.15 -7.92
CA GLU A 32 -1.34 3.56 -7.57
C GLU A 32 -0.90 3.71 -6.10
N ASP A 33 -0.02 4.68 -5.83
CA ASP A 33 0.34 5.10 -4.48
C ASP A 33 -0.83 5.88 -3.86
N VAL A 34 -1.54 5.23 -2.93
CA VAL A 34 -2.74 5.78 -2.29
C VAL A 34 -2.57 5.94 -0.79
N CYS A 35 -3.16 7.01 -0.25
CA CYS A 35 -3.25 7.21 1.19
C CYS A 35 -4.22 6.23 1.84
N PHE A 36 -4.13 6.08 3.17
CA PHE A 36 -5.02 5.21 3.94
C PHE A 36 -6.49 5.55 3.69
N SER A 37 -6.85 6.84 3.72
CA SER A 37 -8.23 7.29 3.51
C SER A 37 -8.78 6.91 2.13
N CYS A 38 -7.95 6.93 1.08
CA CYS A 38 -8.36 6.52 -0.26
C CYS A 38 -8.41 5.00 -0.41
N GLY A 39 -7.46 4.26 0.18
CA GLY A 39 -7.49 2.80 0.22
C GLY A 39 -8.72 2.25 0.97
N MET A 40 -9.17 2.93 2.03
CA MET A 40 -10.36 2.52 2.79
C MET A 40 -11.70 2.86 2.12
N LYS A 41 -11.71 3.65 1.03
CA LYS A 41 -12.92 3.83 0.21
C LYS A 41 -13.27 2.57 -0.59
N ASP A 42 -12.27 1.76 -0.93
CA ASP A 42 -12.40 0.46 -1.58
C ASP A 42 -11.43 -0.53 -0.94
N GLU A 43 -11.79 -1.01 0.26
CA GLU A 43 -10.98 -1.96 1.03
C GLU A 43 -10.68 -3.24 0.24
N ALA A 44 -11.61 -3.68 -0.62
CA ALA A 44 -11.42 -4.87 -1.44
C ALA A 44 -10.33 -4.67 -2.50
N ALA A 45 -10.26 -3.50 -3.15
CA ALA A 45 -9.14 -3.13 -4.02
C ALA A 45 -7.83 -3.03 -3.23
N ALA A 46 -7.84 -2.34 -2.09
CA ALA A 46 -6.65 -2.19 -1.26
C ALA A 46 -6.08 -3.52 -0.78
N LYS A 47 -6.94 -4.46 -0.37
CA LYS A 47 -6.55 -5.81 0.03
C LYS A 47 -5.95 -6.61 -1.12
N ARG A 48 -6.50 -6.49 -2.34
CA ARG A 48 -5.91 -7.12 -3.55
C ARG A 48 -4.53 -6.53 -3.86
N GLY A 49 -4.39 -5.21 -3.81
CA GLY A 49 -3.11 -4.52 -4.00
C GLY A 49 -2.07 -4.92 -2.95
N PHE A 50 -2.47 -5.00 -1.67
CA PHE A 50 -1.63 -5.50 -0.58
C PHE A 50 -1.17 -6.93 -0.83
N MET A 51 -2.08 -7.84 -1.18
CA MET A 51 -1.74 -9.23 -1.45
C MET A 51 -0.75 -9.36 -2.61
N LYS A 52 -1.00 -8.63 -3.71
CA LYS A 52 -0.11 -8.60 -4.87
C LYS A 52 1.27 -8.05 -4.52
N TYR A 53 1.34 -6.93 -3.79
CA TYR A 53 2.59 -6.24 -3.51
C TYR A 53 3.46 -6.93 -2.45
N ILE A 54 2.85 -7.46 -1.38
CA ILE A 54 3.57 -8.05 -0.24
C ILE A 54 3.87 -9.53 -0.45
N PHE A 55 2.89 -10.30 -0.94
CA PHE A 55 3.04 -11.74 -1.07
C PHE A 55 3.40 -12.18 -2.49
N GLY A 56 3.46 -11.24 -3.45
CA GLY A 56 3.80 -11.56 -4.83
C GLY A 56 2.89 -12.65 -5.39
N SER A 57 1.62 -12.67 -5.00
CA SER A 57 0.65 -13.67 -5.48
C SER A 57 0.30 -13.38 -6.95
N ASP A 58 1.29 -13.55 -7.81
CA ASP A 58 1.08 -14.08 -9.13
C ASP A 58 0.68 -15.56 -8.91
N GLU A 59 -0.52 -15.90 -9.34
CA GLU A 59 -0.85 -17.28 -9.64
C GLU A 59 0.09 -17.72 -10.76
N GLU A 60 1.32 -18.14 -10.40
CA GLU A 60 2.15 -18.99 -11.25
C GLU A 60 1.45 -20.35 -11.32
N GLY A 61 0.52 -20.45 -12.27
CA GLY A 61 -0.04 -21.70 -12.77
C GLY A 61 0.93 -22.46 -13.66
#